data_AF-A0A3C0B778-F1
#
_entry.id   AF-A0A3C0B778-F1
#
_cell.length_a   1.000
_cell.length_b   1.000
_cell.length_c   1.000
_cell.angle_alpha   90.00
_cell.angle_beta   90.00
_cell.angle_gamma   90.00
#
_symmetry.space_group_name_H-M   'P 1'
#
loop_
_entity.id
_entity.type
_entity.pdbx_description
1 polymer ?
#
loop_
_entity_poly.entity_id
_entity_poly.type
_entity_poly.pdbx_seq_one_letter_code
_entity_poly.pdbx_strand_id
1 'polypeptide(L)' 'MEIIQVEIRNKNALAILKSMEKALMIRLIKQKKGPGKDLSQLKGVFSPEKAKELAGLVDKSRDEWNQRTI' A
#
# COMPACT_ATOMS: atom_id res chain seq x y z
N MET A 1 21.84 -5.35 18.15
CA MET A 1 21.61 -4.56 16.92
C MET A 1 20.33 -3.79 17.15
N GLU A 2 20.40 -2.47 17.27
CA GLU A 2 19.22 -1.62 17.50
C GLU A 2 18.75 -1.04 16.17
N ILE A 3 17.44 -1.02 15.93
CA ILE A 3 16.84 -0.51 14.70
C ILE A 3 16.09 0.77 15.06
N ILE A 4 16.57 1.90 14.54
CA ILE A 4 15.96 3.21 14.74
C ILE A 4 15.16 3.56 13.49
N GLN A 5 13.86 3.82 13.66
CA GLN A 5 13.00 4.32 12.60
C GLN A 5 13.07 5.85 12.58
N VAL A 6 13.54 6.42 11.47
CA VAL A 6 13.69 7.88 11.30
C VAL A 6 12.65 8.38 10.31
N GLU A 7 11.81 9.31 10.75
CA GLU A 7 10.89 10.03 9.88
C GLU A 7 11.57 11.28 9.30
N ILE A 8 11.59 11.39 7.97
CA ILE A 8 12.24 12.50 7.28
C ILE A 8 11.18 13.51 6.84
N ARG A 9 11.16 14.69 7.47
CA ARG A 9 10.21 15.76 7.13
C ARG A 9 10.77 16.80 6.15
N ASN A 10 12.08 16.78 5.89
CA ASN A 10 12.76 17.75 5.02
C ASN A 10 13.10 17.13 3.66
N LYS A 11 12.71 17.80 2.56
CA LYS A 11 13.00 17.38 1.19
C LYS A 11 14.51 17.22 0.91
N ASN A 12 15.36 18.01 1.56
CA ASN A 12 16.81 17.99 1.37
C ASN A 12 17.51 16.85 2.12
N ALA A 13 16.86 16.24 3.12
CA ALA A 13 17.48 15.22 3.94
C ALA A 13 17.72 13.90 3.17
N LEU A 14 17.02 13.67 2.06
CA LEU A 14 17.30 12.53 1.18
C LEU A 14 18.73 12.58 0.60
N ALA A 15 19.23 13.77 0.27
CA ALA A 15 20.59 13.93 -0.26
C ALA A 15 21.64 13.58 0.81
N ILE A 16 21.41 14.01 2.05
CA ILE A 16 22.28 13.71 3.19
C ILE A 16 22.33 12.20 3.44
N LEU A 17 21.18 11.53 3.45
CA LEU A 17 21.11 10.09 3.66
C LEU A 17 21.80 9.30 2.54
N LYS A 18 21.66 9.74 1.27
CA LYS A 18 22.41 9.15 0.16
C LYS A 18 23.93 9.30 0.33
N SER A 19 24.38 10.46 0.81
CA SER A 19 25.80 10.68 1.11
C SER A 19 26.28 9.81 2.26
N MET A 20 25.46 9.63 3.30
CA MET A 20 25.78 8.73 4.43
C MET A 20 25.80 7.25 4.00
N GLU A 21 24.92 6.85 3.10
CA GLU A 21 24.92 5.51 2.49
C GLU A 21 26.19 5.28 1.66
N LYS A 22 26.60 6.27 0.86
CA LYS A 22 27.88 6.21 0.11
C LYS A 22 29.10 6.12 1.02
N ALA A 23 29.05 6.77 2.18
CA ALA A 23 30.10 6.72 3.20
C ALA A 23 30.04 5.45 4.08
N LEU A 24 29.16 4.50 3.76
CA LEU A 24 28.97 3.23 4.49
C LEU A 24 28.55 3.40 5.96
N MET A 25 28.05 4.57 6.35
CA MET A 25 27.59 4.84 7.71
C MET A 25 26.19 4.26 7.98
N ILE A 26 25.35 4.21 6.95
CA ILE A 26 24.00 3.65 7.02
C ILE A 26 23.74 2.76 5.81
N ARG A 27 22.84 1.79 5.95
CA ARG A 27 22.36 0.97 4.84
C ARG A 27 20.84 1.00 4.80
N LEU A 28 20.27 1.29 3.64
CA LEU A 28 18.82 1.21 3.48
C LEU A 28 18.37 -0.26 3.52
N ILE A 29 17.75 -0.66 4.62
CA ILE A 29 17.07 -1.96 4.71
C ILE A 29 15.74 -1.83 3.97
N LYS A 30 15.75 -2.07 2.66
CA LYS A 30 14.52 -2.18 1.89
C LYS A 30 13.78 -3.42 2.36
N GLN A 31 12.70 -3.24 3.11
CA GLN A 31 11.72 -4.31 3.23
C GLN A 31 11.23 -4.59 1.81
N LYS A 32 11.45 -5.81 1.31
CA LYS A 32 10.75 -6.26 0.12
C LYS A 32 9.27 -6.08 0.44
N LYS A 33 8.60 -5.12 -0.21
CA LYS A 33 7.15 -5.21 -0.38
C LYS A 33 6.94 -6.61 -0.94
N GLY A 34 6.34 -7.50 -0.15
CA GLY A 34 5.95 -8.81 -0.64
C GLY A 34 5.21 -8.60 -1.97
N PRO A 35 5.33 -9.52 -2.94
CA PRO A 35 4.54 -9.42 -4.15
C PRO A 35 3.09 -9.20 -3.70
N GLY A 36 2.49 -8.08 -4.11
CA GLY A 36 1.06 -7.86 -3.85
C GLY A 36 0.35 -9.12 -4.31
N LYS A 37 -0.54 -9.68 -3.46
CA LYS A 37 -1.26 -10.92 -3.75
C LYS A 37 -1.72 -10.88 -5.22
N ASP A 38 -1.26 -11.84 -6.02
CA ASP A 38 -1.65 -11.94 -7.42
C ASP A 38 -3.14 -12.25 -7.48
N LEU A 39 -3.95 -11.22 -7.69
CA LEU A 39 -5.42 -11.32 -7.73
C LEU A 39 -5.90 -12.10 -8.96
N SER A 40 -5.01 -12.46 -9.88
CA SER A 40 -5.29 -13.38 -10.98
C SER A 40 -5.80 -14.73 -10.49
N GLN A 41 -5.36 -15.19 -9.32
CA GLN A 41 -5.85 -16.43 -8.69
C GLN A 41 -7.30 -16.35 -8.21
N LEU A 42 -7.86 -15.12 -8.09
CA LEU A 42 -9.23 -14.90 -7.65
C LEU A 42 -10.21 -14.79 -8.85
N LYS A 43 -9.71 -14.80 -10.09
CA LYS A 43 -10.57 -14.80 -11.29
C LYS A 43 -11.34 -16.12 -11.38
N GLY A 44 -12.66 -16.03 -11.35
CA GLY A 44 -13.56 -17.19 -11.46
C GLY A 44 -13.84 -17.91 -10.15
N VAL A 45 -13.33 -17.43 -9.00
CA VAL A 45 -13.65 -17.98 -7.68
C VAL A 45 -15.13 -17.77 -7.31
N PHE A 46 -15.75 -16.73 -7.85
CA PHE A 46 -17.18 -16.46 -7.68
C PHE A 46 -17.97 -16.90 -8.91
N SER A 47 -19.13 -17.52 -8.69
CA SER A 47 -20.10 -17.74 -9.76
C SER A 47 -20.57 -16.39 -10.34
N PRO A 48 -20.99 -16.34 -11.61
CA PRO A 48 -21.45 -15.09 -12.24
C PRO A 48 -22.58 -14.40 -11.47
N GLU A 49 -23.45 -15.19 -10.84
CA GLU A 49 -24.56 -14.72 -10.01
C GLU A 49 -24.04 -14.07 -8.72
N LYS A 50 -23.12 -14.74 -8.01
CA LYS A 50 -22.54 -14.21 -6.78
C LYS A 50 -21.69 -12.96 -7.03
N ALA A 51 -21.01 -12.90 -8.18
CA ALA A 51 -20.26 -11.71 -8.58
C ALA A 51 -21.16 -10.49 -8.81
N LYS A 52 -22.34 -10.68 -9.43
CA LYS A 52 -23.34 -9.61 -9.63
C LYS A 52 -23.91 -9.11 -8.30
N GLU A 53 -24.20 -10.03 -7.37
CA GLU A 53 -24.68 -9.69 -6.03
C GLU A 53 -23.65 -8.84 -5.27
N LEU A 54 -22.37 -9.27 -5.28
CA LEU A 54 -21.28 -8.54 -4.62
C LEU A 54 -21.05 -7.16 -5.24
N ALA A 55 -21.12 -7.04 -6.57
CA ALA A 55 -21.03 -5.76 -7.25
C ALA A 55 -22.14 -4.80 -6.80
N GLY A 56 -23.38 -5.27 -6.73
CA GLY A 56 -24.51 -4.48 -6.26
C GLY A 56 -24.38 -4.02 -4.80
N LEU A 57 -23.81 -4.85 -3.92
CA LEU A 57 -23.53 -4.46 -2.53
C LEU A 57 -22.46 -3.37 -2.42
N VAL A 58 -21.42 -3.44 -3.26
CA VAL A 58 -20.37 -2.41 -3.32
C VAL A 58 -20.92 -1.09 -3.81
N ASP A 59 -21.75 -1.11 -4.86
CA ASP A 59 -22.37 0.09 -5.42
C ASP A 59 -23.31 0.73 -4.39
N LYS A 60 -24.16 -0.06 -3.72
CA LYS A 60 -25.01 0.44 -2.64
C LYS A 60 -24.21 1.07 -1.50
N SER A 61 -23.09 0.44 -1.10
CA SER A 61 -22.23 0.99 -0.05
C SER A 61 -21.56 2.31 -0.46
N ARG A 62 -21.22 2.49 -1.74
CA ARG A 62 -20.70 3.76 -2.28
C ARG A 62 -21.76 4.85 -2.28
N ASP A 63 -22.98 4.52 -2.68
CA ASP A 63 -24.09 5.47 -2.68
C ASP A 63 -24.43 5.93 -1.26
N GLU A 64 -24.46 5.00 -0.30
CA GLU A 64 -24.64 5.32 1.12
C GLU A 64 -23.52 6.21 1.67
N TRP A 65 -22.27 6.00 1.26
CA TRP A 65 -21.15 6.85 1.64
C TRP A 65 -21.27 8.26 1.05
N ASN A 66 -21.64 8.36 -0.23
CA ASN A 66 -21.84 9.64 -0.90
C ASN A 66 -22.99 10.46 -0.27
N GLN A 67 -24.07 9.79 0.15
CA GLN A 67 -25.19 10.43 0.84
C GLN A 67 -24.85 10.89 2.27
N ARG A 68 -23.87 10.26 2.93
CA ARG A 68 -23.39 10.65 4.27
C ARG A 68 -22.40 11.82 4.25
N THR A 69 -21.96 12.26 3.07
CA THR A 69 -20.97 13.35 2.91
C THR A 69 -21.64 14.69 2.59
N ILE A 70 -22.81 14.94 3.21
CA ILE A 70 -23.52 16.24 3.21
C ILE A 70 -23.48 16.80 4.63
#